data_AF-A0A853FY56-F1
#
_entry.id   AF-A0A853FY56-F1
#
_cell.length_a   1.000
_cell.length_b   1.000
_cell.length_c   1.000
_cell.angle_alpha   90.00
_cell.angle_beta   90.00
_cell.angle_gamma   90.00
#
_symmetry.space_group_name_H-M   'P 1'
#
loop_
_entity.id
_entity.type
_entity.pdbx_description
1 polymer ?
#
loop_
_entity_poly.entity_id
_entity_poly.type
_entity_poly.pdbx_seq_one_letter_code
_entity_poly.pdbx_strand_id
1 'polypeptide(L)'
;MLGKRLEEIVRHVFDSARSPAVTREMIEELVHAVSHGALDERGSQGKLTDEWIVFVQHQGQNYYLTLAVHTTEDHQQTFDEIVSMAYAEFPFLVSPSATCVSST
;
A
#
# COMPACT_ATOMS: atom_id res chain seq x y z
N MET A 1 3.25 -11.57 7.03
CA MET A 1 4.28 -12.15 6.12
C MET A 1 5.63 -11.39 6.15
N LEU A 2 5.78 -10.27 6.89
CA LEU A 2 7.02 -9.49 6.95
C LEU A 2 8.21 -10.19 7.66
N GLY A 3 7.93 -10.96 8.71
CA GLY A 3 8.98 -11.53 9.57
C GLY A 3 9.90 -12.55 8.90
N LYS A 4 9.38 -13.36 7.97
CA LYS A 4 10.18 -14.40 7.29
C LYS A 4 11.22 -13.80 6.32
N ARG A 5 10.86 -12.76 5.58
CA ARG A 5 11.74 -12.11 4.59
C ARG A 5 12.90 -11.35 5.24
N LEU A 6 12.68 -10.73 6.40
CA LEU A 6 13.75 -10.06 7.14
C LEU A 6 14.78 -11.06 7.67
N GLU A 7 14.33 -12.19 8.21
CA GLU A 7 15.22 -13.23 8.72
C GLU A 7 16.13 -13.81 7.63
N GLU A 8 15.59 -14.01 6.43
CA GLU A 8 16.37 -14.45 5.26
C GLU A 8 17.45 -13.44 4.86
N ILE A 9 17.10 -12.15 4.82
CA ILE A 9 18.07 -11.08 4.52
C ILE A 9 19.16 -11.02 5.59
N VAL A 10 18.80 -11.08 6.87
CA VAL A 10 19.76 -11.06 7.98
C VAL A 10 20.71 -12.25 7.91
N ARG A 11 20.20 -13.45 7.64
CA ARG A 11 21.03 -14.66 7.47
C ARG A 11 21.98 -14.56 6.29
N HIS A 12 21.53 -14.00 5.17
CA HIS A 12 22.34 -13.82 3.98
C HIS A 12 23.44 -12.76 4.16
N VAL A 13 23.10 -11.64 4.78
CA VAL A 13 24.02 -10.52 4.99
C VAL A 13 25.07 -10.87 6.04
N PHE A 14 24.66 -11.48 7.15
CA PHE A 14 25.55 -11.86 8.26
C PHE A 14 26.05 -13.31 8.21
N ASP A 15 26.17 -13.88 7.01
CA ASP A 15 26.75 -15.20 6.84
C ASP A 15 28.21 -15.22 7.34
N SER A 16 28.49 -16.08 8.31
CA SER A 16 29.81 -16.23 8.91
C SER A 16 30.85 -16.77 7.92
N ALA A 17 30.42 -17.37 6.81
CA ALA A 17 31.27 -17.74 5.69
C ALA A 17 31.77 -16.53 4.90
N ARG A 18 31.04 -15.40 4.89
CA ARG A 18 31.46 -14.14 4.27
C ARG A 18 32.42 -13.38 5.18
N SER A 19 32.09 -13.30 6.47
CA SER A 19 32.95 -12.69 7.48
C SER A 19 32.56 -13.20 8.87
N PRO A 20 33.53 -13.60 9.71
CA PRO A 20 33.25 -14.01 11.09
C PRO A 20 32.88 -12.83 12.00
N ALA A 21 33.10 -11.59 11.55
CA ALA A 21 32.75 -10.37 12.27
C ALA A 21 31.77 -9.53 11.45
N VAL A 22 30.87 -8.84 12.16
CA VAL A 22 29.97 -7.85 11.54
C VAL A 22 30.80 -6.66 11.06
N THR A 23 30.83 -6.45 9.75
CA THR A 23 31.54 -5.33 9.11
C THR A 23 30.58 -4.18 8.83
N ARG A 24 31.14 -3.00 8.55
CA ARG A 24 30.35 -1.82 8.18
C ARG A 24 29.59 -2.05 6.88
N GLU A 25 30.24 -2.69 5.91
CA GLU A 25 29.70 -2.98 4.59
C GLU A 25 28.47 -3.89 4.70
N MET A 26 28.50 -4.88 5.60
CA MET A 26 27.35 -5.74 5.88
C MET A 26 26.19 -4.95 6.50
N ILE A 27 26.47 -3.98 7.37
CA ILE A 27 25.43 -3.10 7.93
C ILE A 27 24.81 -2.24 6.83
N GLU A 28 25.63 -1.64 5.96
CA GLU A 28 25.16 -0.82 4.84
C GLU A 28 24.29 -1.64 3.87
N GLU A 29 24.69 -2.88 3.56
CA GLU A 29 23.93 -3.81 2.74
C GLU A 29 22.57 -4.14 3.37
N LEU A 30 22.54 -4.49 4.66
CA LEU A 30 21.28 -4.74 5.37
C LEU A 30 20.37 -3.53 5.33
N VAL A 31 20.89 -2.35 5.69
CA VAL A 31 20.12 -1.10 5.73
C VAL A 31 19.54 -0.79 4.37
N HIS A 32 20.32 -0.93 3.30
CA HIS A 32 19.84 -0.72 1.94
C HIS A 32 18.75 -1.72 1.55
N ALA A 33 18.94 -3.01 1.83
CA ALA A 33 17.98 -4.07 1.49
C ALA A 33 16.63 -3.92 2.20
N VAL A 34 16.61 -3.47 3.46
CA VAL A 34 15.37 -3.29 4.23
C VAL A 34 14.69 -1.95 3.98
N SER A 35 15.41 -0.95 3.47
CA SER A 35 14.86 0.36 3.11
C SER A 35 14.56 0.44 1.62
N HIS A 36 15.55 0.86 0.83
CA HIS A 36 15.43 1.16 -0.59
C HIS A 36 15.08 -0.09 -1.39
N GLY A 37 15.79 -1.21 -1.18
CA GLY A 37 15.54 -2.44 -1.92
C GLY A 37 14.12 -3.00 -1.72
N ALA A 38 13.54 -2.82 -0.53
CA ALA A 38 12.16 -3.23 -0.24
C ALA A 38 11.13 -2.35 -0.97
N LEU A 39 11.41 -1.05 -1.12
CA LEU A 39 10.57 -0.12 -1.88
C LEU A 39 10.69 -0.33 -3.38
N ASP A 40 11.91 -0.52 -3.88
CA ASP A 40 12.19 -0.77 -5.30
C ASP A 40 11.54 -2.08 -5.77
N GLU A 41 11.61 -3.16 -4.96
CA GLU A 41 10.94 -4.41 -5.27
C GLU A 41 9.41 -4.21 -5.36
N ARG A 42 8.82 -3.53 -4.37
CA ARG A 42 7.38 -3.21 -4.40
C ARG A 42 7.02 -2.37 -5.61
N GLY A 43 7.86 -1.42 -5.99
CA GLY A 43 7.65 -0.58 -7.17
C GLY A 43 7.71 -1.36 -8.46
N SER A 44 8.68 -2.25 -8.60
CA SER A 44 8.81 -3.12 -9.78
C SER A 44 7.63 -4.08 -9.95
N GLN A 45 6.95 -4.44 -8.85
CA GLN A 45 5.77 -5.29 -8.85
C GLN A 45 4.45 -4.50 -9.02
N GLY A 46 4.50 -3.16 -9.15
CA GLY A 46 3.30 -2.32 -9.19
C GLY A 46 2.57 -2.21 -7.85
N LYS A 47 3.22 -2.64 -6.75
CA LYS A 47 2.66 -2.73 -5.38
C LYS A 47 3.11 -1.59 -4.45
N LEU A 48 3.66 -0.51 -5.02
CA LEU A 48 3.98 0.69 -4.23
C LEU A 48 2.71 1.34 -3.67
N THR A 49 1.64 1.29 -4.45
CA THR A 49 0.33 1.88 -4.15
C THR A 49 -0.75 0.85 -4.43
N ASP A 50 -0.72 -0.30 -3.74
CA ASP A 50 -1.81 -1.29 -3.77
C ASP A 50 -3.12 -0.72 -3.18
N GLU A 51 -3.20 0.58 -2.91
CA GLU A 51 -4.31 1.31 -2.32
C GLU A 51 -4.92 2.27 -3.36
N TRP A 52 -6.21 2.11 -3.62
CA TRP A 52 -7.05 3.00 -4.38
C TRP A 52 -7.55 4.14 -3.52
N ILE A 53 -7.47 5.35 -4.04
CA ILE A 53 -8.21 6.49 -3.51
C ILE A 53 -9.58 6.51 -4.19
N VAL A 54 -10.65 6.22 -3.45
CA VAL A 54 -12.01 6.31 -3.97
C VAL A 54 -12.53 7.72 -3.73
N PHE A 55 -13.02 8.39 -4.77
CA PHE A 55 -13.60 9.72 -4.66
C PHE A 55 -14.82 9.90 -5.57
N VAL A 56 -15.66 10.87 -5.25
CA VAL A 56 -16.76 11.32 -6.12
C VAL A 56 -16.61 12.81 -6.41
N GLN A 57 -16.89 13.20 -7.66
CA GLN A 57 -16.95 14.60 -8.04
C GLN A 57 -18.37 15.15 -7.84
N HIS A 58 -18.51 16.21 -7.05
CA HIS A 58 -19.78 16.91 -6.86
C HIS A 58 -19.57 18.42 -6.90
N GLN A 59 -20.33 19.13 -7.73
CA GLN A 59 -20.24 20.59 -7.93
C GLN A 59 -18.82 21.09 -8.25
N GLY A 60 -18.06 20.33 -9.03
CA GLY A 60 -16.69 20.67 -9.42
C GLY A 60 -15.63 20.37 -8.37
N GLN A 61 -16.00 19.81 -7.22
CA GLN A 61 -15.08 19.44 -6.14
C GLN A 61 -14.97 17.92 -5.99
N ASN A 62 -13.78 17.45 -5.61
CA ASN A 62 -13.51 16.02 -5.35
C ASN A 62 -13.71 15.72 -3.86
N TYR A 63 -14.56 14.75 -3.55
CA TYR A 63 -14.81 14.24 -2.20
C TYR A 63 -14.22 12.85 -2.07
N TYR A 64 -13.15 12.73 -1.28
CA TYR A 64 -12.40 11.50 -1.06
C TYR A 64 -13.10 10.67 0.01
N LEU A 65 -13.54 9.46 -0.35
CA LEU A 65 -14.48 8.65 0.43
C LEU A 65 -13.77 7.57 1.25
N THR A 66 -12.78 6.90 0.68
CA THR A 66 -11.99 5.87 1.38
C THR A 66 -10.71 5.53 0.62
N LEU A 67 -9.79 4.84 1.31
CA LEU A 67 -8.64 4.15 0.74
C LEU A 67 -8.94 2.65 0.71
N ALA A 68 -8.89 2.01 -0.46
CA ALA A 68 -9.24 0.60 -0.63
C ALA A 68 -8.07 -0.21 -1.19
N VAL A 69 -7.82 -1.43 -0.71
CA VAL A 69 -6.72 -2.25 -1.23
C VAL A 69 -7.15 -3.01 -2.50
N HIS A 70 -6.36 -2.99 -3.57
CA HIS A 70 -6.62 -3.63 -4.88
C HIS A 70 -6.76 -5.16 -4.82
N THR A 71 -6.51 -5.79 -3.66
CA THR A 71 -6.38 -7.26 -3.56
C THR A 71 -7.67 -8.00 -3.22
N THR A 72 -8.77 -7.30 -2.91
CA THR A 72 -10.04 -7.97 -2.66
C THR A 72 -10.83 -8.09 -3.95
N GLU A 73 -10.91 -9.31 -4.49
CA GLU A 73 -11.86 -9.70 -5.55
C GLU A 73 -13.33 -9.36 -5.18
N ASP A 74 -13.57 -9.06 -3.89
CA ASP A 74 -14.84 -8.60 -3.35
C ASP A 74 -14.79 -7.10 -3.00
N HIS A 75 -15.32 -6.26 -3.89
CA HIS A 75 -15.44 -4.82 -3.69
C HIS A 75 -16.53 -4.44 -2.66
N GLN A 76 -17.27 -5.41 -2.12
CA GLN A 76 -18.38 -5.17 -1.20
C GLN A 76 -17.91 -4.53 0.11
N GLN A 77 -16.75 -4.92 0.64
CA GLN A 77 -16.22 -4.34 1.87
C GLN A 77 -15.96 -2.83 1.72
N THR A 78 -15.33 -2.42 0.62
CA THR A 78 -15.09 -1.01 0.33
C THR A 78 -16.39 -0.23 0.17
N PHE A 79 -17.41 -0.83 -0.45
CA PHE A 79 -18.72 -0.20 -0.59
C PHE A 79 -19.40 -0.01 0.77
N ASP A 80 -19.36 -1.02 1.64
CA ASP A 80 -19.97 -0.96 2.97
C ASP A 80 -19.30 0.09 3.87
N GLU A 81 -17.97 0.27 3.76
CA GLU A 81 -17.22 1.34 4.43
C GLU A 81 -17.65 2.73 3.94
N ILE A 82 -17.79 2.91 2.63
CA ILE A 82 -18.29 4.18 2.05
C ILE A 82 -19.71 4.49 2.54
N VAL A 83 -20.59 3.49 2.53
CA VAL A 83 -21.99 3.67 2.97
C VAL A 83 -22.09 3.99 4.45
N SER A 84 -21.30 3.32 5.29
CA SER A 84 -21.37 3.49 6.74
C SER A 84 -20.72 4.79 7.23
N MET A 85 -19.65 5.26 6.59
CA MET A 85 -18.89 6.43 7.04
C MET A 85 -19.11 7.64 6.13
N ALA A 86 -18.85 7.51 4.83
CA ALA A 86 -18.77 8.67 3.94
C ALA A 86 -20.13 9.33 3.69
N TYR A 87 -21.22 8.56 3.61
CA TYR A 87 -22.57 9.15 3.46
C TYR A 87 -23.14 9.73 4.76
N ALA A 88 -22.64 9.34 5.92
CA ALA A 88 -22.98 10.01 7.18
C ALA A 88 -22.34 11.41 7.23
N GLU A 89 -21.12 11.56 6.74
CA GLU A 89 -20.39 12.83 6.71
C GLU A 89 -20.81 13.73 5.52
N PHE A 90 -21.11 13.12 4.38
CA PHE A 90 -21.49 13.82 3.13
C PHE A 90 -22.86 13.36 2.60
N PRO A 91 -23.96 13.62 3.32
CA PRO A 91 -25.29 13.11 2.96
C PRO A 91 -25.82 13.64 1.62
N PHE A 92 -25.29 14.77 1.13
CA PHE A 92 -25.62 15.32 -0.19
C PHE A 92 -25.11 14.46 -1.36
N LEU A 93 -24.21 13.50 -1.10
CA LEU A 93 -23.68 12.59 -2.11
C LEU A 93 -24.58 11.38 -2.40
N VAL A 94 -25.65 11.17 -1.61
CA VAL A 94 -26.57 10.01 -1.72
C VAL A 94 -27.55 10.15 -2.92
N SER A 95 -27.53 11.29 -3.62
CA SER A 95 -28.37 11.53 -4.81
C SER A 95 -27.79 10.88 -6.07
N PRO A 96 -28.58 10.13 -6.88
CA PRO A 96 -28.10 9.17 -7.88
C PRO A 96 -27.58 9.79 -9.18
N SER A 97 -26.55 10.63 -9.10
CA SER A 97 -25.84 11.17 -10.28
C SER A 97 -24.32 10.94 -10.25
N ALA A 98 -23.81 10.25 -9.24
CA ALA A 98 -22.39 9.96 -9.09
C ALA A 98 -21.92 8.95 -10.16
N THR A 99 -21.20 9.43 -11.17
CA THR A 99 -20.50 8.59 -12.14
C THR A 99 -19.14 8.22 -11.55
N CYS A 100 -18.89 6.95 -11.26
CA CYS A 100 -17.56 6.47 -10.90
C CYS A 100 -16.63 6.64 -12.10
N VAL A 101 -15.57 7.45 -11.94
CA VAL A 101 -14.52 7.59 -12.95
C VAL A 101 -13.28 6.90 -12.41
N SER A 102 -12.87 5.79 -13.02
CA SER A 102 -11.59 5.15 -12.71
C SER A 102 -10.47 5.99 -13.35
N SER A 103 -9.53 6.45 -12.52
CA SER A 103 -8.29 7.03 -13.03
C SER A 103 -7.36 5.87 -13.40
N THR A 104 -6.95 5.82 -14.67
CA THR A 104 -6.00 4.84 -15.23
C THR A 104 -4.57 5.34 -15.08
#